data_AF-A0A7L3HMF3-F1
#
_entry.id   AF-A0A7L3HMF3-F1
#
_cell.length_a   1.000
_cell.length_b   1.000
_cell.length_c   1.000
_cell.angle_alpha   90.00
_cell.angle_beta   90.00
_cell.angle_gamma   90.00
#
_symmetry.space_group_name_H-M   'P 1'
#
loop_
_entity.id
_entity.type
_entity.pdbx_description
1 polymer ?
#
loop_
_entity_poly.entity_id
_entity_poly.type
_entity_poly.pdbx_seq_one_letter_code
_entity_poly.pdbx_strand_id
1 'polypeptide(L)'
;QIKTNFESNLNLALKNYNVTADRHSEAVDTIQRTLHCCGVQDYSDWERTEYFSQRGIPRSCCKNQNDCSEEDLKDPNKAKLKVFV
;
A
#
# COMPACT_ATOMS: atom_id res chain seq x y z
N GLN A 1 -8.61 21.59 -3.10
CA GLN A 1 -7.26 21.79 -3.66
C GLN A 1 -6.21 20.94 -2.94
N ILE A 2 -6.01 21.07 -1.63
CA ILE A 2 -4.98 20.28 -0.90
C ILE A 2 -5.21 18.76 -1.02
N LYS A 3 -6.44 18.28 -0.78
CA LYS A 3 -6.78 16.84 -0.86
C LYS A 3 -6.44 16.23 -2.22
N THR A 4 -6.88 16.85 -3.30
CA THR A 4 -6.67 16.36 -4.67
C THR A 4 -5.18 16.33 -5.06
N ASN A 5 -4.41 17.33 -4.64
CA ASN A 5 -2.96 17.35 -4.87
C ASN A 5 -2.26 16.22 -4.09
N PHE A 6 -2.68 15.97 -2.85
CA PHE A 6 -2.16 14.87 -2.05
C PHE A 6 -2.48 13.52 -2.67
N GLU A 7 -3.72 13.28 -3.09
CA GLU A 7 -4.15 12.04 -3.77
C GLU A 7 -3.35 11.81 -5.06
N SER A 8 -3.14 12.85 -5.87
CA SER A 8 -2.35 12.75 -7.11
C SER A 8 -0.90 12.38 -6.84
N ASN A 9 -0.28 13.00 -5.84
CA ASN A 9 1.11 12.72 -5.47
C ASN A 9 1.26 11.31 -4.87
N LEU A 10 0.32 10.88 -4.04
CA LEU A 10 0.31 9.53 -3.47
C LEU A 10 0.13 8.48 -4.57
N ASN A 11 -0.75 8.72 -5.56
CA ASN A 11 -0.91 7.84 -6.71
C ASN A 11 0.39 7.65 -7.50
N LEU A 12 1.16 8.74 -7.72
CA LEU A 12 2.46 8.66 -8.36
C LEU A 12 3.48 7.87 -7.53
N ALA A 13 3.46 8.07 -6.20
CA ALA A 13 4.34 7.35 -5.30
C ALA A 13 4.05 5.84 -5.28
N LEU A 14 2.77 5.43 -5.29
CA LEU A 14 2.34 4.03 -5.39
C LEU A 14 2.79 3.38 -6.71
N LYS A 15 2.68 4.09 -7.83
CA LYS A 15 3.13 3.57 -9.14
C LYS A 15 4.65 3.34 -9.21
N ASN A 16 5.41 4.18 -8.51
CA ASN A 16 6.87 4.09 -8.47
C ASN A 16 7.38 3.23 -7.30
N TYR A 17 6.49 2.67 -6.49
CA TYR A 17 6.85 1.84 -5.35
C TYR A 17 7.51 0.55 -5.83
N ASN A 18 8.74 0.31 -5.40
CA ASN A 18 9.56 -0.81 -5.90
C ASN A 18 10.28 -1.60 -4.78
N VAL A 19 10.05 -1.27 -3.50
CA VAL A 19 10.68 -1.87 -2.30
C VAL A 19 12.20 -1.76 -2.20
N THR A 20 12.90 -1.36 -3.26
CA THR A 20 14.27 -0.86 -3.07
C THR A 20 14.15 0.25 -2.05
N ALA A 21 15.04 0.29 -1.05
CA ALA A 21 14.97 1.19 0.10
C ALA A 21 15.21 2.67 -0.31
N ASP A 22 14.60 3.11 -1.40
CA ASP A 22 14.49 4.48 -1.80
C ASP A 22 13.53 5.22 -0.86
N ARG A 23 13.78 6.52 -0.76
CA ARG A 23 13.03 7.41 0.14
C ARG A 23 11.56 7.50 -0.24
N HIS A 24 11.18 7.14 -1.47
CA HIS A 24 9.80 7.21 -1.92
C HIS A 24 8.99 6.03 -1.37
N SER A 25 9.55 4.82 -1.44
CA SER A 25 8.95 3.61 -0.86
C SER A 25 8.82 3.76 0.66
N GLU A 26 9.84 4.27 1.35
CA GLU A 26 9.79 4.56 2.79
C GLU A 26 8.71 5.60 3.14
N ALA A 27 8.55 6.64 2.32
CA ALA A 27 7.52 7.66 2.52
C ALA A 27 6.10 7.09 2.37
N VAL A 28 5.85 6.27 1.34
CA VAL A 28 4.56 5.57 1.15
C VAL A 28 4.25 4.71 2.37
N ASP A 29 5.22 3.90 2.77
CA ASP A 29 5.16 3.03 3.93
C ASP A 29 4.83 3.78 5.23
N THR A 30 5.47 4.94 5.42
CA THR A 30 5.25 5.81 6.58
C THR A 30 3.87 6.43 6.56
N ILE A 31 3.41 6.90 5.41
CA ILE A 31 2.05 7.47 5.24
C ILE A 31 1.01 6.41 5.59
N GLN A 32 1.13 5.20 5.05
CA GLN A 32 0.18 4.10 5.28
C GLN A 32 0.09 3.71 6.74
N ARG A 33 1.24 3.55 7.41
CA ARG A 33 1.28 3.22 8.85
C ARG A 33 0.76 4.35 9.71
N THR A 34 1.07 5.61 9.39
CA THR A 34 0.71 6.77 10.22
C THR A 34 -0.76 7.14 10.08
N LEU A 35 -1.29 7.06 8.85
CA LEU A 35 -2.67 7.42 8.55
C LEU A 35 -3.63 6.23 8.61
N HIS A 36 -3.11 5.02 8.87
CA HIS A 36 -3.86 3.76 8.80
C HIS A 36 -4.66 3.67 7.50
N CYS A 37 -4.00 3.90 6.37
CA CYS A 37 -4.58 3.76 5.04
C CYS A 37 -3.82 2.71 4.24
N CYS A 38 -4.43 2.24 3.15
CA CYS A 38 -3.75 1.36 2.22
C CYS A 38 -4.19 1.71 0.80
N GLY A 39 -3.41 2.50 0.06
CA GLY A 39 -3.83 2.97 -1.27
C GLY A 39 -4.15 4.46 -1.27
N VAL A 40 -4.65 4.96 -2.40
CA VAL A 40 -5.15 6.34 -2.51
C VAL A 40 -6.62 6.40 -2.09
N GLN A 41 -7.41 5.46 -2.58
CA GLN A 41 -8.82 5.25 -2.25
C GLN A 41 -8.98 4.06 -1.31
N ASP A 42 -8.40 2.92 -1.68
CA ASP A 42 -8.42 1.69 -0.89
C ASP A 42 -7.32 0.72 -1.37
N TYR A 43 -7.23 -0.42 -0.70
CA TYR A 43 -6.15 -1.39 -0.87
C TYR A 43 -6.08 -1.98 -2.29
N SER A 44 -7.17 -1.93 -3.06
CA SER A 44 -7.21 -2.42 -4.44
C SER A 44 -6.41 -1.53 -5.41
N ASP A 45 -6.06 -0.31 -5.02
CA ASP A 45 -5.17 0.55 -5.82
C ASP A 45 -3.81 -0.11 -6.09
N TRP A 46 -3.37 -0.98 -5.17
CA TRP A 46 -2.14 -1.75 -5.35
C TRP A 46 -2.21 -2.71 -6.53
N GLU A 47 -3.38 -3.25 -6.89
CA GLU A 47 -3.55 -4.19 -8.02
C GLU A 47 -3.13 -3.58 -9.37
N ARG A 48 -3.07 -2.25 -9.45
CA ARG A 48 -2.64 -1.50 -10.65
C ARG A 48 -1.15 -1.17 -10.67
N THR A 49 -0.40 -1.60 -9.66
CA THR A 49 1.05 -1.34 -9.52
C THR A 49 1.86 -2.55 -9.96
N GLU A 50 3.06 -2.33 -10.49
CA GLU A 50 3.98 -3.42 -10.82
C GLU A 50 4.37 -4.22 -9.57
N TYR A 51 4.45 -3.56 -8.41
CA TYR A 51 4.76 -4.17 -7.13
C TYR A 51 3.81 -5.32 -6.77
N PHE A 52 2.50 -5.12 -6.97
CA PHE A 52 1.50 -6.12 -6.60
C PHE A 52 1.70 -7.45 -7.33
N SER A 53 2.11 -7.41 -8.59
CA SER A 53 2.38 -8.63 -9.36
C SER A 53 3.47 -9.51 -8.74
N GLN A 54 4.38 -8.93 -7.95
CA GLN A 54 5.51 -9.64 -7.35
C GLN A 54 5.26 -10.01 -5.89
N ARG A 55 4.63 -9.10 -5.12
CA ARG A 55 4.56 -9.18 -3.65
C ARG A 55 3.17 -8.98 -3.07
N GLY A 56 2.17 -8.63 -3.89
CA GLY A 56 0.85 -8.26 -3.42
C GLY A 56 0.82 -6.87 -2.78
N ILE A 57 0.04 -6.71 -1.72
CA ILE A 57 -0.11 -5.45 -0.99
C ILE A 57 1.06 -5.24 -0.01
N PRO A 58 1.61 -4.03 0.16
CA PRO A 58 2.70 -3.78 1.11
C PRO A 58 2.35 -4.11 2.56
N ARG A 59 3.33 -4.58 3.34
CA ARG A 59 3.14 -4.89 4.78
C ARG A 59 2.88 -3.65 5.65
N SER A 60 3.23 -2.46 5.15
CA SER A 60 2.87 -1.17 5.75
C SER A 60 1.35 -0.95 5.84
N CYS A 61 0.56 -1.65 5.02
CA CYS A 61 -0.90 -1.65 5.10
C CYS A 61 -1.48 -2.57 6.19
N CYS A 62 -0.69 -3.43 6.82
CA CYS A 62 -1.20 -4.45 7.73
C CYS A 62 -1.73 -3.84 9.04
N LYS A 63 -2.95 -4.22 9.43
CA LYS A 63 -3.53 -3.90 10.74
C LYS A 63 -2.79 -4.59 11.89
N ASN A 64 -2.34 -5.82 11.66
CA ASN A 64 -1.57 -6.61 12.61
C ASN A 64 -0.37 -7.26 11.90
N GLN A 65 0.84 -6.91 12.31
CA GLN A 65 2.06 -7.42 11.69
C GLN A 65 2.26 -8.93 11.88
N ASN A 66 1.65 -9.53 12.90
CA ASN A 66 1.76 -10.98 13.15
C ASN A 66 0.76 -11.82 12.34
N ASP A 67 -0.25 -11.18 11.74
CA ASP A 67 -1.33 -11.84 11.00
C ASP A 67 -1.49 -11.17 9.62
N CYS A 68 -0.39 -11.11 8.87
CA CYS A 68 -0.34 -10.44 7.58
C CYS A 68 0.82 -10.97 6.75
N SER A 69 0.67 -12.21 6.28
CA SER A 69 1.68 -12.91 5.48
C SER A 69 1.69 -12.41 4.03
N GLU A 70 2.81 -12.60 3.32
CA GLU A 70 2.87 -12.25 1.89
C GLU A 70 1.83 -13.02 1.06
N GLU A 71 1.51 -14.25 1.45
CA GLU A 71 0.48 -15.07 0.80
C GLU A 71 -0.92 -14.46 0.95
N ASP A 72 -1.25 -13.93 2.13
CA ASP A 72 -2.53 -13.24 2.35
C ASP A 72 -2.58 -11.91 1.58
N LEU A 73 -1.45 -11.23 1.43
CA LEU A 73 -1.34 -9.95 0.75
C LEU A 73 -1.40 -10.05 -0.78
N LYS A 74 -1.17 -11.24 -1.33
CA LYS A 74 -1.33 -11.54 -2.78
C LYS A 74 -2.77 -11.90 -3.15
N ASP A 75 -3.61 -12.27 -2.20
CA ASP A 75 -5.02 -12.61 -2.41
C ASP A 75 -5.91 -11.44 -1.95
N PRO A 76 -6.53 -10.66 -2.87
CA PRO A 76 -7.36 -9.52 -2.50
C PRO A 76 -8.50 -9.84 -1.52
N ASN A 77 -9.04 -11.07 -1.57
CA ASN A 77 -10.12 -11.49 -0.67
C ASN A 77 -9.62 -11.68 0.76
N LYS A 78 -8.39 -12.20 0.92
CA LYS A 78 -7.75 -12.33 2.23
C LYS A 78 -7.22 -10.99 2.70
N ALA A 79 -6.52 -10.26 1.83
CA ALA A 79 -5.89 -8.99 2.13
C ALA A 79 -6.90 -7.99 2.71
N LYS A 80 -8.12 -7.92 2.18
CA LYS A 80 -9.22 -7.09 2.70
C LYS A 80 -9.44 -7.21 4.22
N LEU A 81 -9.23 -8.40 4.78
CA LEU A 81 -9.40 -8.68 6.20
C LEU A 81 -8.17 -8.28 7.02
N LYS A 82 -6.99 -8.23 6.41
CA LYS A 82 -5.70 -8.01 7.06
C LYS A 82 -5.21 -6.55 7.00
N VAL A 83 -5.63 -5.80 5.98
CA VAL A 83 -5.11 -4.45 5.70
C VAL A 83 -6.09 -3.34 6.08
N PHE A 84 -5.58 -2.12 6.26
CA PHE A 84 -6.39 -0.91 6.38
C PHE A 84 -7.29 -0.71 5.15
N VAL A 85 -8.50 -0.22 5.37
CA VAL A 85 -9.51 0.01 4.32
C VAL A 85 -9.63 1.49 4.08
#